data_AF-A0A958Q9X2-F1
#
_entry.id   AF-A0A958Q9X2-F1
#
_cell.length_a   1.000
_cell.length_b   1.000
_cell.length_c   1.000
_cell.angle_alpha   90.00
_cell.angle_beta   90.00
_cell.angle_gamma   90.00
#
_symmetry.space_group_name_H-M   'P 1'
#
loop_
_entity.id
_entity.type
_entity.pdbx_description
1 polymer ?
#
loop_
_entity_poly.entity_id
_entity_poly.type
_entity_poly.pdbx_seq_one_letter_code
_entity_poly.pdbx_strand_id
1 'polypeptide(L)'
;MVRSGISNSPRALQEHQLSEVSLQLAGVLNDLDFLKIQNSTNPELPQIPFGVSSGDVRRGRASIQSSSDRPAYMQVEYSYSPDFAESTTVLGPLADQESGFTSKVSIGGLADDRLLFYRVSFIDRDDPSKVSAPEFGRFQTAPSTHTDIRFLWAGDTCGQGFGINPELGGLSIFERMLEKDPRFFIYSGDQIYADHPIPPVLLGAQGSSWKNVTTEAKSKVAEILEQFRGNYRYPLLDPAVRRFFQNVPRLDQWDDHEVYNNWDPSDVSLNDPAYQDKSAALIVPR
;
A
#
# COMPACT_ATOMS: atom_id res chain seq x y z
N MET A 1 18.30 -14.28 47.23
CA MET A 1 17.90 -14.78 45.89
C MET A 1 16.81 -13.85 45.38
N VAL A 2 17.20 -12.70 44.79
CA VAL A 2 16.26 -11.70 44.24
C VAL A 2 16.37 -11.80 42.74
N ARG A 3 15.28 -12.19 42.08
CA ARG A 3 15.16 -12.30 40.62
C ARG A 3 15.00 -10.88 40.05
N SER A 4 15.95 -10.45 39.21
CA SER A 4 15.78 -9.31 38.31
C SER A 4 15.00 -9.76 37.07
N GLY A 5 13.70 -9.53 37.06
CA GLY A 5 12.87 -9.63 35.86
C GLY A 5 13.03 -8.37 35.04
N ILE A 6 13.70 -8.48 33.88
CA ILE A 6 13.67 -7.45 32.85
C ILE A 6 12.27 -7.49 32.23
N SER A 7 11.43 -6.56 32.67
CA SER A 7 10.16 -6.25 32.03
C SER A 7 10.47 -5.48 30.74
N ASN A 8 10.56 -6.18 29.61
CA ASN A 8 10.54 -5.52 28.31
C ASN A 8 9.11 -5.09 28.03
N SER A 9 8.80 -3.82 28.32
CA SER A 9 7.53 -3.22 27.94
C SER A 9 7.38 -3.25 26.41
N PRO A 10 6.18 -3.48 25.85
CA PRO A 10 5.94 -3.46 24.41
C PRO A 10 6.38 -2.14 23.74
N ARG A 11 6.30 -1.03 24.49
CA ARG A 11 6.74 0.30 24.06
C ARG A 11 8.26 0.42 23.92
N ALA A 12 9.01 -0.22 24.83
CA ALA A 12 10.48 -0.25 24.77
C ALA A 12 10.99 -1.14 23.62
N LEU A 13 10.27 -2.22 23.28
CA LEU A 13 10.56 -3.05 22.10
C LEU A 13 10.29 -2.27 20.79
N GLN A 14 9.21 -1.50 20.75
CA GLN A 14 8.85 -0.66 19.61
C GLN A 14 9.84 0.52 19.43
N GLU A 15 10.27 1.17 20.51
CA GLU A 15 11.31 2.21 20.49
C GLU A 15 12.69 1.67 20.10
N HIS A 16 13.03 0.44 20.50
CA HIS A 16 14.30 -0.21 20.13
C HIS A 16 14.30 -0.74 18.68
N GLN A 17 13.14 -1.17 18.15
CA GLN A 17 12.99 -1.47 16.71
C GLN A 17 13.05 -0.20 15.86
N LEU A 18 12.45 0.90 16.32
CA LEU A 18 12.53 2.19 15.64
C LEU A 18 13.96 2.78 15.67
N SER A 19 14.73 2.52 16.73
CA SER A 19 16.13 2.98 16.83
C SER A 19 17.08 2.16 15.94
N GLU A 20 16.85 0.86 15.75
CA GLU A 20 17.60 0.04 14.77
C GLU A 20 17.25 0.42 13.33
N VAL A 21 15.98 0.69 13.02
CA VAL A 21 15.54 1.24 11.72
C VAL A 21 16.19 2.60 11.45
N SER A 22 16.36 3.43 12.48
CA SER A 22 17.02 4.73 12.39
C SER A 22 18.54 4.63 12.17
N LEU A 23 19.19 3.56 12.65
CA LEU A 23 20.63 3.33 12.53
C LEU A 23 21.05 2.77 11.16
N GLN A 24 20.11 2.31 10.33
CA GLN A 24 20.36 1.81 8.96
C GLN A 24 20.01 2.80 7.84
N LEU A 25 19.69 4.06 8.18
CA LEU A 25 19.34 5.14 7.24
C LEU A 25 20.52 5.70 6.40
N ALA A 26 21.59 4.92 6.20
CA ALA A 26 22.70 5.28 5.31
C ALA A 26 22.73 4.47 4.00
N GLY A 27 21.79 3.53 3.79
CA GLY A 27 21.73 2.67 2.60
C GLY A 27 20.36 2.61 1.94
N VAL A 28 20.34 2.41 0.63
CA VAL A 28 19.14 2.07 -0.15
C VAL A 28 18.67 0.69 0.31
N LEU A 29 17.51 0.62 0.96
CA LEU A 29 16.93 -0.66 1.41
C LEU A 29 15.99 -1.23 0.33
N ASN A 30 15.91 -2.56 0.25
CA ASN A 30 14.87 -3.26 -0.49
C ASN A 30 13.55 -3.17 0.30
N ASP A 31 12.43 -2.87 -0.38
CA ASP A 31 11.09 -2.73 0.21
C ASP A 31 10.70 -3.89 1.13
N LEU A 32 11.04 -5.12 0.73
CA LEU A 32 10.72 -6.33 1.50
C LEU A 32 11.57 -6.47 2.76
N ASP A 33 12.80 -5.96 2.74
CA ASP A 33 13.68 -6.03 3.93
C ASP A 33 13.27 -4.97 4.96
N PHE A 34 12.78 -3.80 4.53
CA PHE A 34 12.15 -2.82 5.42
C PHE A 34 10.92 -3.40 6.12
N LEU A 35 10.07 -4.14 5.39
CA LEU A 35 8.85 -4.73 5.94
C LEU A 35 9.10 -5.95 6.84
N LYS A 36 10.13 -6.76 6.54
CA LYS A 36 10.55 -7.86 7.42
C LYS A 36 11.04 -7.37 8.79
N ILE A 37 11.61 -6.16 8.86
CA ILE A 37 12.02 -5.54 10.13
C ILE A 37 10.80 -5.11 10.95
N GLN A 38 9.71 -4.70 10.31
CA GLN A 38 8.49 -4.26 11.00
C GLN A 38 7.61 -5.41 11.54
N ASN A 39 7.60 -6.57 10.88
CA ASN A 39 6.68 -7.65 11.18
C ASN A 39 7.40 -8.95 11.56
N SER A 40 7.24 -9.42 12.80
CA SER A 40 7.63 -10.79 13.18
C SER A 40 6.73 -11.77 12.43
N THR A 41 7.29 -12.51 11.49
CA THR A 41 6.55 -13.40 10.59
C THR A 41 7.20 -14.78 10.53
N ASN A 42 6.39 -15.82 10.32
CA ASN A 42 6.91 -17.15 10.03
C ASN A 42 7.37 -17.18 8.56
N PRO A 43 8.68 -17.24 8.26
CA PRO A 43 9.18 -17.19 6.88
C PRO A 43 8.72 -18.38 6.03
N GLU A 44 8.26 -19.46 6.66
CA GLU A 44 7.74 -20.64 5.95
C GLU A 44 6.35 -20.41 5.35
N LEU A 45 5.60 -19.42 5.82
CA LEU A 45 4.25 -19.10 5.31
C LEU A 45 4.31 -17.90 4.36
N PRO A 46 3.40 -17.82 3.36
CA PRO A 46 3.21 -16.60 2.60
C PRO A 46 2.92 -15.41 3.52
N GLN A 47 3.36 -14.22 3.14
CA GLN A 47 3.16 -12.97 3.89
C GLN A 47 2.34 -11.96 3.07
N ILE A 48 1.72 -11.00 3.76
CA ILE A 48 0.94 -9.90 3.17
C ILE A 48 1.65 -8.56 3.44
N PRO A 49 2.73 -8.24 2.70
CA PRO A 49 3.60 -7.10 3.04
C PRO A 49 2.88 -5.74 3.00
N PHE A 50 2.01 -5.53 2.03
CA PHE A 50 1.41 -4.24 1.72
C PHE A 50 -0.04 -4.09 2.19
N GLY A 51 -0.49 -5.00 3.07
CA GLY A 51 -1.85 -4.99 3.61
C GLY A 51 -2.92 -5.36 2.58
N VAL A 52 -4.16 -4.96 2.87
CA VAL A 52 -5.33 -5.24 2.03
C VAL A 52 -6.05 -3.94 1.72
N SER A 53 -6.75 -3.91 0.58
CA SER A 53 -7.58 -2.77 0.24
C SER A 53 -8.83 -3.20 -0.51
N SER A 54 -9.85 -2.35 -0.43
CA SER A 54 -11.08 -2.47 -1.21
C SER A 54 -11.21 -1.30 -2.17
N GLY A 55 -11.91 -1.51 -3.28
CA GLY A 55 -12.13 -0.50 -4.30
C GLY A 55 -13.31 -0.85 -5.19
N ASP A 56 -13.69 0.07 -6.08
CA ASP A 56 -14.84 -0.10 -6.98
C ASP A 56 -16.15 -0.50 -6.25
N VAL A 57 -16.31 -0.06 -4.99
CA VAL A 57 -17.46 -0.37 -4.15
C VAL A 57 -18.69 0.32 -4.71
N ARG A 58 -19.69 -0.48 -5.04
CA ARG A 58 -20.97 -0.04 -5.62
C ARG A 58 -22.07 -1.01 -5.20
N ARG A 59 -23.30 -0.78 -5.67
CA ARG A 59 -24.44 -1.64 -5.33
C ARG A 59 -24.15 -3.09 -5.75
N GLY A 60 -24.37 -4.00 -4.81
CA GLY A 60 -24.21 -5.44 -5.03
C GLY A 60 -22.80 -5.96 -5.32
N ARG A 61 -21.75 -5.13 -5.38
CA ARG A 61 -20.41 -5.58 -5.78
C ARG A 61 -19.28 -4.68 -5.27
N ALA A 62 -18.12 -5.29 -5.06
CA ALA A 62 -16.89 -4.62 -4.68
C ALA A 62 -15.68 -5.39 -5.21
N SER A 63 -14.52 -4.74 -5.23
CA SER A 63 -13.25 -5.42 -5.44
C SER A 63 -12.40 -5.38 -4.18
N ILE A 64 -11.65 -6.45 -3.96
CA ILE A 64 -10.68 -6.60 -2.87
C ILE A 64 -9.35 -6.98 -3.51
N GLN A 65 -8.28 -6.31 -3.09
CA GLN A 65 -6.95 -6.52 -3.65
C GLN A 65 -5.91 -6.58 -2.53
N SER A 66 -4.87 -7.36 -2.77
CA SER A 66 -3.72 -7.50 -1.89
C SER A 66 -2.54 -8.09 -2.67
N SER A 67 -1.46 -8.39 -1.96
CA SER A 67 -0.23 -8.93 -2.54
C SER A 67 0.43 -9.92 -1.60
N SER A 68 1.12 -10.91 -2.17
CA SER A 68 1.95 -11.85 -1.42
C SER A 68 3.44 -11.55 -1.57
N ASP A 69 4.27 -12.07 -0.67
CA ASP A 69 5.73 -12.05 -0.79
C ASP A 69 6.29 -13.15 -1.73
N ARG A 70 5.44 -14.06 -2.20
CA ARG A 70 5.80 -15.24 -3.02
C ARG A 70 4.61 -15.73 -3.86
N PRO A 71 4.79 -16.71 -4.76
CA PRO A 71 3.68 -17.30 -5.51
C PRO A 71 2.63 -17.92 -4.58
N ALA A 72 1.41 -17.37 -4.57
CA ALA A 72 0.34 -17.85 -3.69
C ALA A 72 -1.05 -17.47 -4.21
N TYR A 73 -2.05 -18.31 -3.96
CA TYR A 73 -3.45 -18.03 -4.30
C TYR A 73 -4.07 -17.14 -3.22
N MET A 74 -4.69 -16.04 -3.63
CA MET A 74 -5.44 -15.17 -2.72
C MET A 74 -6.75 -15.85 -2.33
N GLN A 75 -7.08 -15.90 -1.05
CA GLN A 75 -8.39 -16.27 -0.54
C GLN A 75 -9.01 -15.06 0.15
N VAL A 76 -10.21 -14.69 -0.27
CA VAL A 76 -11.01 -13.65 0.36
C VAL A 76 -12.15 -14.32 1.11
N GLU A 77 -12.33 -13.97 2.37
CA GLU A 77 -13.51 -14.32 3.14
C GLU A 77 -14.19 -13.04 3.60
N TYR A 78 -15.51 -12.96 3.48
CA TYR A 78 -16.27 -11.78 3.90
C TYR A 78 -17.56 -12.14 4.63
N SER A 79 -17.97 -11.26 5.53
CA SER A 79 -19.18 -11.40 6.35
C SER A 79 -19.77 -10.02 6.70
N TYR A 80 -21.05 -10.00 7.06
CA TYR A 80 -21.68 -8.84 7.71
C TYR A 80 -21.55 -8.87 9.24
N SER A 81 -20.94 -9.93 9.79
CA SER A 81 -20.61 -10.06 11.21
C SER A 81 -19.09 -10.00 11.41
N PRO A 82 -18.59 -9.24 12.38
CA PRO A 82 -17.14 -9.11 12.61
C PRO A 82 -16.48 -10.40 13.13
N ASP A 83 -17.25 -11.37 13.60
CA ASP A 83 -16.77 -12.69 14.03
C ASP A 83 -16.72 -13.73 12.90
N PHE A 84 -17.17 -13.36 11.69
CA PHE A 84 -17.25 -14.25 10.52
C PHE A 84 -18.10 -15.52 10.75
N ALA A 85 -19.10 -15.50 11.64
CA ALA A 85 -19.96 -16.64 11.90
C ALA A 85 -20.75 -17.12 10.65
N GLU A 86 -21.19 -16.18 9.82
CA GLU A 86 -21.81 -16.43 8.51
C GLU A 86 -20.99 -15.72 7.43
N SER A 87 -19.98 -16.40 6.92
CA SER A 87 -19.06 -15.86 5.92
C SER A 87 -19.21 -16.53 4.56
N THR A 88 -18.77 -15.83 3.53
CA THR A 88 -18.59 -16.36 2.18
C THR A 88 -17.13 -16.29 1.81
N THR A 89 -16.60 -17.40 1.28
CA THR A 89 -15.22 -17.50 0.82
C THR A 89 -15.16 -17.52 -0.70
N VAL A 90 -14.24 -16.74 -1.26
CA VAL A 90 -13.98 -16.63 -2.69
C VAL A 90 -12.48 -16.82 -2.90
N LEU A 91 -12.12 -17.78 -3.74
CA LEU A 91 -10.74 -17.98 -4.18
C LEU A 91 -10.44 -17.04 -5.34
N GLY A 92 -9.35 -16.30 -5.22
CA GLY A 92 -8.82 -15.38 -6.22
C GLY A 92 -7.74 -15.98 -7.10
N PRO A 93 -7.24 -15.21 -8.07
CA PRO A 93 -6.16 -15.63 -8.94
C PRO A 93 -4.84 -15.80 -8.19
N LEU A 94 -3.92 -16.56 -8.80
CA LEU A 94 -2.53 -16.69 -8.36
C LEU A 94 -1.86 -15.31 -8.40
N ALA A 95 -1.27 -14.90 -7.28
CA ALA A 95 -0.28 -13.84 -7.25
C ALA A 95 1.08 -14.45 -7.59
N ASP A 96 1.75 -13.95 -8.63
CA ASP A 96 3.07 -14.44 -9.06
C ASP A 96 3.92 -13.33 -9.68
N GLN A 97 5.07 -13.68 -10.25
CA GLN A 97 5.98 -12.69 -10.83
C GLN A 97 5.35 -11.88 -11.98
N GLU A 98 4.45 -12.49 -12.77
CA GLU A 98 3.78 -11.81 -13.88
C GLU A 98 2.85 -10.71 -13.34
N SER A 99 2.10 -11.00 -12.27
CA SER A 99 1.25 -10.01 -11.61
C SER A 99 1.98 -9.06 -10.64
N GLY A 100 3.30 -9.21 -10.47
CA GLY A 100 4.06 -8.47 -9.45
C GLY A 100 3.68 -8.88 -8.02
N PHE A 101 3.24 -10.12 -7.87
CA PHE A 101 2.68 -10.75 -6.68
C PHE A 101 1.40 -10.10 -6.17
N THR A 102 0.67 -9.41 -7.04
CA THR A 102 -0.65 -8.84 -6.72
C THR A 102 -1.77 -9.78 -7.11
N SER A 103 -2.90 -9.71 -6.40
CA SER A 103 -4.13 -10.42 -6.74
C SER A 103 -5.33 -9.55 -6.41
N LYS A 104 -6.37 -9.61 -7.27
CA LYS A 104 -7.62 -8.85 -7.15
C LYS A 104 -8.80 -9.79 -7.34
N VAL A 105 -9.76 -9.72 -6.43
CA VAL A 105 -11.01 -10.48 -6.45
C VAL A 105 -12.18 -9.53 -6.54
N SER A 106 -13.12 -9.82 -7.45
CA SER A 106 -14.43 -9.17 -7.47
C SER A 106 -15.42 -10.01 -6.68
N ILE A 107 -16.03 -9.43 -5.65
CA ILE A 107 -17.13 -10.05 -4.88
C ILE A 107 -18.46 -9.44 -5.29
N GLY A 108 -19.52 -10.27 -5.28
CA GLY A 108 -20.84 -9.92 -5.80
C GLY A 108 -21.98 -10.40 -4.89
N GLY A 109 -23.21 -10.02 -5.23
CA GLY A 109 -24.40 -10.36 -4.45
C GLY A 109 -24.45 -9.68 -3.08
N LEU A 110 -23.78 -8.52 -2.95
CA LEU A 110 -23.69 -7.80 -1.67
C LEU A 110 -25.01 -7.10 -1.34
N ALA A 111 -25.36 -7.05 -0.06
CA ALA A 111 -26.45 -6.23 0.43
C ALA A 111 -26.04 -4.75 0.34
N ASP A 112 -26.98 -3.90 -0.08
CA ASP A 112 -26.76 -2.46 -0.15
C ASP A 112 -26.79 -1.81 1.24
N ASP A 113 -26.02 -0.74 1.42
CA ASP A 113 -25.86 0.03 2.66
C ASP A 113 -25.50 -0.78 3.92
N ARG A 114 -24.65 -1.79 3.79
CA ARG A 114 -24.23 -2.65 4.90
C ARG A 114 -22.73 -2.58 5.11
N LEU A 115 -22.33 -2.48 6.38
CA LEU A 115 -20.95 -2.67 6.78
C LEU A 115 -20.57 -4.12 6.57
N LEU A 116 -19.55 -4.34 5.75
CA LEU A 116 -19.00 -5.63 5.40
C LEU A 116 -17.58 -5.71 5.93
N PHE A 117 -17.26 -6.82 6.59
CA PHE A 117 -15.94 -7.18 7.06
C PHE A 117 -15.37 -8.22 6.11
N TYR A 118 -14.10 -8.08 5.75
CA TYR A 118 -13.41 -9.07 4.94
C TYR A 118 -12.04 -9.37 5.54
N ARG A 119 -11.53 -10.56 5.25
CA ARG A 119 -10.15 -10.94 5.52
C ARG A 119 -9.54 -11.60 4.30
N VAL A 120 -8.24 -11.37 4.11
CA VAL A 120 -7.47 -11.95 3.02
C VAL A 120 -6.38 -12.83 3.61
N SER A 121 -6.25 -14.04 3.07
CA SER A 121 -5.12 -14.92 3.29
C SER A 121 -4.52 -15.33 1.95
N PHE A 122 -3.26 -15.73 1.95
CA PHE A 122 -2.60 -16.33 0.80
C PHE A 122 -2.25 -17.79 1.09
N ILE A 123 -2.66 -18.68 0.20
CA ILE A 123 -2.36 -20.11 0.22
C ILE A 123 -1.16 -20.34 -0.69
N ASP A 124 -0.09 -20.91 -0.16
CA ASP A 124 1.12 -21.21 -0.93
C ASP A 124 0.78 -22.06 -2.18
N ARG A 125 1.38 -21.70 -3.33
CA ARG A 125 1.10 -22.36 -4.61
C ARG A 125 1.47 -23.84 -4.60
N ASP A 126 2.57 -24.19 -3.93
CA ASP A 126 3.20 -25.50 -4.02
C ASP A 126 2.87 -26.38 -2.79
N ASP A 127 2.44 -25.77 -1.68
CA ASP A 127 1.98 -26.46 -0.46
C ASP A 127 0.73 -25.81 0.15
N PRO A 128 -0.49 -26.29 -0.19
CA PRO A 128 -1.75 -25.71 0.29
C PRO A 128 -1.96 -25.77 1.81
N SER A 129 -1.13 -26.50 2.56
CA SER A 129 -1.18 -26.48 4.03
C SER A 129 -0.57 -25.20 4.62
N LYS A 130 0.22 -24.48 3.83
CA LYS A 130 0.87 -23.22 4.23
C LYS A 130 -0.01 -22.03 3.83
N VAL A 131 -0.67 -21.46 4.82
CA VAL A 131 -1.57 -20.32 4.66
C VAL A 131 -1.04 -19.15 5.49
N SER A 132 -1.04 -17.95 4.91
CA SER A 132 -0.66 -16.73 5.62
C SER A 132 -1.57 -16.44 6.81
N ALA A 133 -1.08 -15.64 7.76
CA ALA A 133 -1.99 -14.96 8.68
C ALA A 133 -2.99 -14.08 7.89
N PRO A 134 -4.26 -13.98 8.33
CA PRO A 134 -5.24 -13.15 7.66
C PRO A 134 -4.99 -11.66 7.93
N GLU A 135 -5.09 -10.85 6.88
CA GLU A 135 -5.17 -9.39 6.98
C GLU A 135 -6.63 -8.93 6.85
N PHE A 136 -7.06 -8.05 7.74
CA PHE A 136 -8.47 -7.65 7.86
C PHE A 136 -8.74 -6.30 7.23
N GLY A 137 -9.92 -6.17 6.67
CA GLY A 137 -10.45 -4.88 6.24
C GLY A 137 -11.96 -4.81 6.37
N ARG A 138 -12.50 -3.63 6.12
CA ARG A 138 -13.93 -3.37 6.12
C ARG A 138 -14.28 -2.27 5.12
N PHE A 139 -15.53 -2.29 4.68
CA PHE A 139 -16.12 -1.17 3.96
C PHE A 139 -17.64 -1.19 4.08
N GLN A 140 -18.28 -0.07 3.78
CA GLN A 140 -19.74 -0.01 3.69
C GLN A 140 -20.17 0.01 2.23
N THR A 141 -21.02 -0.92 1.82
CA THR A 141 -21.55 -0.99 0.45
C THR A 141 -22.36 0.25 0.09
N ALA A 142 -22.50 0.57 -1.20
CA ALA A 142 -23.21 1.77 -1.64
C ALA A 142 -24.69 1.77 -1.19
N PRO A 143 -25.26 2.94 -0.84
CA PRO A 143 -26.64 3.02 -0.40
C PRO A 143 -27.65 2.80 -1.54
N SER A 144 -28.78 2.18 -1.19
CA SER A 144 -29.90 1.94 -2.12
C SER A 144 -30.86 3.15 -2.21
N THR A 145 -30.82 4.03 -1.22
CA THR A 145 -31.61 5.27 -1.12
C THR A 145 -30.71 6.50 -1.05
N HIS A 146 -31.29 7.69 -1.21
CA HIS A 146 -30.56 8.94 -1.01
C HIS A 146 -30.25 9.12 0.48
N THR A 147 -28.98 9.34 0.79
CA THR A 147 -28.49 9.58 2.15
C THR A 147 -27.27 10.47 2.10
N ASP A 148 -26.97 11.12 3.22
CA ASP A 148 -25.75 11.89 3.38
C ASP A 148 -24.55 10.95 3.42
N ILE A 149 -23.52 11.29 2.66
CA ILE A 149 -22.26 10.56 2.64
C ILE A 149 -21.10 11.50 2.91
N ARG A 150 -20.08 10.97 3.56
CA ARG A 150 -18.78 11.62 3.67
C ARG A 150 -17.81 10.88 2.77
N PHE A 151 -17.08 11.60 1.95
CA PHE A 151 -15.95 11.06 1.21
C PHE A 151 -14.77 12.01 1.36
N LEU A 152 -13.57 11.50 1.09
CA LEU A 152 -12.36 12.29 1.02
C LEU A 152 -11.80 12.22 -0.39
N TRP A 153 -10.99 13.20 -0.76
CA TRP A 153 -10.20 13.18 -1.97
C TRP A 153 -8.83 13.77 -1.69
N ALA A 154 -7.80 13.26 -2.35
CA ALA A 154 -6.46 13.84 -2.37
C ALA A 154 -5.71 13.37 -3.63
N GLY A 155 -4.60 14.04 -3.93
CA GLY A 155 -3.60 13.66 -4.92
C GLY A 155 -2.20 13.91 -4.37
N ASP A 156 -1.20 13.90 -5.23
CA ASP A 156 0.15 14.42 -4.95
C ASP A 156 0.86 13.71 -3.78
N THR A 157 0.82 12.38 -3.76
CA THR A 157 1.42 11.59 -2.68
C THR A 157 2.88 11.27 -2.96
N CYS A 158 3.73 11.72 -2.04
CA CYS A 158 5.17 11.51 -2.06
C CYS A 158 5.90 12.08 -3.30
N GLY A 159 5.59 13.35 -3.63
CA GLY A 159 6.20 14.10 -4.73
C GLY A 159 7.33 15.04 -4.33
N GLN A 160 8.03 15.56 -5.35
CA GLN A 160 9.03 16.65 -5.20
C GLN A 160 10.14 16.35 -4.17
N GLY A 161 10.49 15.07 -3.99
CA GLY A 161 11.50 14.63 -3.02
C GLY A 161 11.01 14.50 -1.58
N PHE A 162 9.73 14.78 -1.30
CA PHE A 162 9.10 14.51 -0.01
C PHE A 162 8.49 13.12 0.00
N GLY A 163 8.90 12.28 0.96
CA GLY A 163 8.43 10.92 1.13
C GLY A 163 8.05 10.61 2.57
N ILE A 164 8.11 9.34 2.95
CA ILE A 164 7.84 8.88 4.31
C ILE A 164 8.94 9.40 5.24
N ASN A 165 8.59 10.21 6.24
CA ASN A 165 9.50 10.70 7.26
C ASN A 165 9.18 10.09 8.63
N PRO A 166 9.91 9.04 9.07
CA PRO A 166 9.63 8.36 10.34
C PRO A 166 9.77 9.26 11.56
N GLU A 167 10.67 10.26 11.52
CA GLU A 167 10.88 11.19 12.64
C GLU A 167 9.65 12.09 12.90
N LEU A 168 8.79 12.28 11.88
CA LEU A 168 7.55 13.04 11.96
C LEU A 168 6.30 12.14 12.04
N GLY A 169 6.49 10.83 12.24
CA GLY A 169 5.40 9.85 12.29
C GLY A 169 4.92 9.35 10.93
N GLY A 170 5.74 9.50 9.88
CA GLY A 170 5.44 8.99 8.54
C GLY A 170 4.40 9.83 7.80
N LEU A 171 3.55 9.17 7.02
CA LEU A 171 2.43 9.77 6.27
C LEU A 171 1.20 9.95 7.16
N SER A 172 1.39 10.66 8.28
CA SER A 172 0.40 10.80 9.37
C SER A 172 -0.95 11.41 8.95
N ILE A 173 -1.02 12.09 7.80
CA ILE A 173 -2.28 12.58 7.23
C ILE A 173 -3.28 11.44 6.99
N PHE A 174 -2.83 10.22 6.65
CA PHE A 174 -3.72 9.08 6.42
C PHE A 174 -4.45 8.63 7.70
N GLU A 175 -3.82 8.73 8.88
CA GLU A 175 -4.52 8.50 10.16
C GLU A 175 -5.58 9.59 10.40
N ARG A 176 -5.25 10.85 10.12
CA ARG A 176 -6.21 11.98 10.27
C ARG A 176 -7.37 11.89 9.30
N MET A 177 -7.14 11.37 8.09
CA MET A 177 -8.19 11.06 7.12
C MET A 177 -9.06 9.90 7.62
N LEU A 178 -8.46 8.85 8.19
CA LEU A 178 -9.19 7.72 8.75
C LEU A 178 -10.12 8.14 9.90
N GLU A 179 -9.67 9.05 10.78
CA GLU A 179 -10.49 9.63 11.87
C GLU A 179 -11.78 10.31 11.36
N LYS A 180 -11.84 10.68 10.07
CA LYS A 180 -13.06 11.24 9.47
C LYS A 180 -14.09 10.19 9.11
N ASP A 181 -13.81 8.89 9.23
CA ASP A 181 -14.73 7.80 8.88
C ASP A 181 -15.41 8.00 7.50
N PRO A 182 -14.64 8.19 6.41
CA PRO A 182 -15.22 8.38 5.09
C PRO A 182 -15.77 7.07 4.51
N ARG A 183 -16.83 7.18 3.70
CA ARG A 183 -17.42 6.05 2.96
C ARG A 183 -16.51 5.55 1.84
N PHE A 184 -15.75 6.44 1.22
CA PHE A 184 -14.74 6.14 0.21
C PHE A 184 -13.76 7.31 0.08
N PHE A 185 -12.67 7.05 -0.62
CA PHE A 185 -11.60 7.98 -0.94
C PHE A 185 -11.40 8.06 -2.45
N ILE A 186 -11.36 9.27 -3.00
CA ILE A 186 -10.98 9.52 -4.38
C ILE A 186 -9.49 9.83 -4.41
N TYR A 187 -8.71 8.96 -5.05
CA TYR A 187 -7.28 9.20 -5.26
C TYR A 187 -7.12 9.86 -6.62
N SER A 188 -6.99 11.19 -6.62
CA SER A 188 -7.13 12.06 -7.79
C SER A 188 -5.80 12.28 -8.51
N GLY A 189 -5.11 11.19 -8.89
CA GLY A 189 -3.83 11.27 -9.57
C GLY A 189 -2.63 11.47 -8.64
N ASP A 190 -1.45 11.43 -9.23
CA ASP A 190 -0.16 11.56 -8.55
C ASP A 190 -0.05 10.67 -7.30
N GLN A 191 -0.56 9.45 -7.41
CA GLN A 191 -0.45 8.43 -6.37
C GLN A 191 0.99 8.00 -6.17
N ILE A 192 1.77 8.15 -7.24
CA ILE A 192 3.21 7.97 -7.28
C ILE A 192 3.83 9.12 -8.06
N TYR A 193 5.12 9.30 -7.85
CA TYR A 193 5.97 10.11 -8.71
C TYR A 193 7.04 9.21 -9.33
N ALA A 194 6.71 8.59 -10.45
CA ALA A 194 7.60 7.64 -11.13
C ALA A 194 8.87 8.31 -11.68
N ASP A 195 8.83 9.62 -11.86
CA ASP A 195 9.82 10.48 -12.49
C ASP A 195 10.60 11.35 -11.49
N HIS A 196 10.21 11.35 -10.21
CA HIS A 196 10.94 12.08 -9.17
C HIS A 196 11.55 11.12 -8.12
N PRO A 197 12.90 11.10 -8.02
CA PRO A 197 13.59 10.45 -6.92
C PRO A 197 13.27 11.11 -5.57
N ILE A 198 13.29 10.31 -4.50
CA ILE A 198 13.21 10.77 -3.13
C ILE A 198 14.60 10.60 -2.49
N PRO A 199 15.36 11.68 -2.26
CA PRO A 199 16.66 11.58 -1.62
C PRO A 199 16.51 11.28 -0.12
N PRO A 200 17.49 10.65 0.54
CA PRO A 200 17.42 10.36 1.97
C PRO A 200 17.23 11.60 2.85
N VAL A 201 17.78 12.75 2.41
CA VAL A 201 17.60 14.04 3.07
C VAL A 201 17.26 15.10 2.04
N LEU A 202 16.18 15.83 2.27
CA LEU A 202 15.82 17.03 1.53
C LEU A 202 15.99 18.23 2.46
N LEU A 203 16.78 19.23 2.04
CA LEU A 203 16.96 20.46 2.79
C LEU A 203 15.79 21.40 2.53
N GLY A 204 15.07 21.76 3.59
CA GLY A 204 13.98 22.71 3.57
C GLY A 204 14.44 24.14 3.82
N ALA A 205 13.48 25.06 3.85
CA ALA A 205 13.74 26.46 4.17
C ALA A 205 14.30 26.61 5.61
N GLN A 206 15.11 27.65 5.82
CA GLN A 206 15.61 28.05 7.15
C GLN A 206 16.36 26.94 7.92
N GLY A 207 17.05 26.04 7.21
CA GLY A 207 17.86 24.98 7.83
C GLY A 207 17.07 23.80 8.37
N SER A 208 15.76 23.72 8.07
CA SER A 208 14.99 22.50 8.29
C SER A 208 15.45 21.39 7.34
N SER A 209 15.28 20.13 7.75
CA SER A 209 15.56 18.97 6.91
C SER A 209 14.42 17.98 6.99
N TRP A 210 14.06 17.41 5.85
CA TRP A 210 13.15 16.29 5.75
C TRP A 210 13.94 15.02 5.52
N LYS A 211 13.76 13.99 6.37
CA LYS A 211 14.52 12.74 6.30
C LYS A 211 13.61 11.63 5.82
N ASN A 212 13.86 11.17 4.60
CA ASN A 212 13.04 10.18 3.93
C ASN A 212 13.51 8.76 4.22
N VAL A 213 12.56 7.84 4.31
CA VAL A 213 12.82 6.46 3.88
C VAL A 213 13.08 6.49 2.37
N THR A 214 14.16 5.89 1.90
CA THR A 214 14.48 5.78 0.47
C THR A 214 14.64 4.32 0.08
N THR A 215 14.00 3.93 -1.01
CA THR A 215 14.06 2.58 -1.57
C THR A 215 14.74 2.61 -2.94
N GLU A 216 15.10 1.45 -3.48
CA GLU A 216 15.73 1.38 -4.81
C GLU A 216 14.85 2.04 -5.88
N ALA A 217 13.54 1.75 -5.86
CA ALA A 217 12.58 2.31 -6.80
C ALA A 217 12.38 3.82 -6.67
N LYS A 218 12.70 4.41 -5.51
CA LYS A 218 12.65 5.86 -5.29
C LYS A 218 14.03 6.54 -5.38
N SER A 219 15.09 5.79 -5.66
CA SER A 219 16.45 6.35 -5.80
C SER A 219 16.74 6.95 -7.19
N LYS A 220 15.87 6.67 -8.17
CA LYS A 220 15.97 7.10 -9.56
C LYS A 220 14.58 7.14 -10.21
N VAL A 221 14.50 7.65 -11.44
CA VAL A 221 13.30 7.59 -12.28
C VAL A 221 12.98 6.15 -12.67
N ALA A 222 11.71 5.87 -12.91
CA ALA A 222 11.23 4.58 -13.37
C ALA A 222 11.26 4.48 -14.90
N GLU A 223 11.96 3.46 -15.38
CA GLU A 223 12.14 3.13 -16.80
C GLU A 223 11.68 1.70 -17.12
N ILE A 224 11.53 0.85 -16.09
CA ILE A 224 11.09 -0.54 -16.24
C ILE A 224 9.97 -0.88 -15.26
N LEU A 225 9.17 -1.88 -15.61
CA LEU A 225 7.97 -2.28 -14.85
C LEU A 225 8.20 -2.48 -13.34
N GLU A 226 9.33 -3.07 -12.94
CA GLU A 226 9.63 -3.29 -11.51
C GLU A 226 9.84 -1.96 -10.74
N GLN A 227 10.37 -0.93 -11.40
CA GLN A 227 10.54 0.39 -10.78
C GLN A 227 9.18 1.09 -10.61
N PHE A 228 8.26 0.95 -11.58
CA PHE A 228 6.88 1.41 -11.42
C PHE A 228 6.18 0.67 -10.26
N ARG A 229 6.33 -0.65 -10.19
CA ARG A 229 5.78 -1.45 -9.07
C ARG A 229 6.33 -0.99 -7.72
N GLY A 230 7.62 -0.73 -7.61
CA GLY A 230 8.23 -0.21 -6.38
C GLY A 230 7.72 1.19 -6.00
N ASN A 231 7.45 2.05 -6.99
CA ASN A 231 6.82 3.35 -6.74
C ASN A 231 5.42 3.19 -6.11
N TYR A 232 4.58 2.28 -6.62
CA TYR A 232 3.26 2.01 -6.03
C TYR A 232 3.33 1.33 -4.65
N ARG A 233 4.38 0.55 -4.39
CA ARG A 233 4.60 -0.08 -3.08
C ARG A 233 5.09 0.89 -2.02
N TYR A 234 5.81 1.95 -2.42
CA TYR A 234 6.47 2.86 -1.49
C TYR A 234 5.54 3.48 -0.44
N PRO A 235 4.38 4.09 -0.78
CA PRO A 235 3.46 4.61 0.23
C PRO A 235 2.92 3.53 1.18
N LEU A 236 2.79 2.29 0.71
CA LEU A 236 2.30 1.14 1.49
C LEU A 236 3.33 0.61 2.49
N LEU A 237 4.57 1.11 2.48
CA LEU A 237 5.53 0.88 3.56
C LEU A 237 5.09 1.56 4.86
N ASP A 238 4.29 2.61 4.76
CA ASP A 238 3.77 3.33 5.92
C ASP A 238 2.54 2.61 6.52
N PRO A 239 2.55 2.30 7.83
CA PRO A 239 1.42 1.66 8.49
C PRO A 239 0.14 2.51 8.49
N ALA A 240 0.23 3.84 8.49
CA ALA A 240 -0.94 4.72 8.41
C ALA A 240 -1.70 4.55 7.09
N VAL A 241 -0.95 4.45 5.99
CA VAL A 241 -1.51 4.25 4.65
C VAL A 241 -2.19 2.88 4.55
N ARG A 242 -1.53 1.82 5.01
CA ARG A 242 -2.12 0.47 5.06
C ARG A 242 -3.40 0.44 5.89
N ARG A 243 -3.39 1.03 7.09
CA ARG A 243 -4.57 1.09 7.96
C ARG A 243 -5.72 1.86 7.32
N PHE A 244 -5.42 2.96 6.63
CA PHE A 244 -6.43 3.72 5.88
C PHE A 244 -7.08 2.85 4.80
N PHE A 245 -6.30 2.20 3.94
CA PHE A 245 -6.85 1.38 2.85
C PHE A 245 -7.50 0.06 3.30
N GLN A 246 -7.16 -0.46 4.48
CA GLN A 246 -7.90 -1.55 5.12
C GLN A 246 -9.35 -1.14 5.44
N ASN A 247 -9.61 0.14 5.71
CA ASN A 247 -10.88 0.64 6.23
C ASN A 247 -11.69 1.50 5.25
N VAL A 248 -11.03 2.07 4.24
CA VAL A 248 -11.64 3.04 3.33
C VAL A 248 -11.46 2.57 1.89
N PRO A 249 -12.56 2.32 1.15
CA PRO A 249 -12.49 1.99 -0.26
C PRO A 249 -11.87 3.12 -1.08
N ARG A 250 -11.01 2.76 -2.04
CA ARG A 250 -10.40 3.71 -2.98
C ARG A 250 -11.09 3.68 -4.35
N LEU A 251 -11.25 4.87 -4.92
CA LEU A 251 -11.59 5.12 -6.31
C LEU A 251 -10.41 5.85 -6.93
N ASP A 252 -9.68 5.13 -7.78
CA ASP A 252 -8.40 5.61 -8.29
C ASP A 252 -8.56 6.27 -9.64
N GLN A 253 -7.94 7.44 -9.74
CA GLN A 253 -7.66 8.13 -10.98
C GLN A 253 -6.14 8.33 -11.06
N TRP A 254 -5.59 8.16 -12.25
CA TRP A 254 -4.22 8.55 -12.58
C TRP A 254 -4.16 10.00 -13.08
N ASP A 255 -2.99 10.60 -12.98
CA ASP A 255 -2.58 11.83 -13.67
C ASP A 255 -1.24 11.56 -14.38
N ASP A 256 -0.39 12.55 -14.53
CA ASP A 256 0.83 12.49 -15.32
C ASP A 256 2.00 11.81 -14.60
N HIS A 257 2.19 12.03 -13.30
CA HIS A 257 3.31 11.50 -12.53
C HIS A 257 3.27 9.98 -12.30
N GLU A 258 2.15 9.31 -12.60
CA GLU A 258 2.12 7.86 -12.81
C GLU A 258 3.02 7.38 -13.96
N VAL A 259 3.39 8.30 -14.86
CA VAL A 259 4.16 8.06 -16.08
C VAL A 259 5.40 8.96 -16.11
N TYR A 260 5.21 10.26 -16.35
CA TYR A 260 6.21 11.33 -16.28
C TYR A 260 5.51 12.70 -16.22
N ASN A 261 6.12 13.71 -15.59
CA ASN A 261 5.57 15.06 -15.47
C ASN A 261 5.10 15.67 -16.81
N ASN A 262 3.88 16.20 -16.84
CA ASN A 262 3.17 16.69 -18.02
C ASN A 262 3.02 15.66 -19.14
N TRP A 263 2.79 14.38 -18.79
CA TRP A 263 2.58 13.31 -19.77
C TRP A 263 1.46 13.64 -20.76
N ASP A 264 1.78 13.51 -22.05
CA ASP A 264 0.82 13.62 -23.14
C ASP A 264 1.08 12.46 -24.13
N PRO A 265 0.08 11.61 -24.44
CA PRO A 265 0.25 10.51 -25.39
C PRO A 265 0.60 10.98 -26.80
N SER A 266 0.40 12.27 -27.12
CA SER A 266 0.77 12.89 -28.40
C SER A 266 2.18 13.46 -28.45
N ASP A 267 2.82 13.69 -27.29
CA ASP A 267 4.21 14.14 -27.18
C ASP A 267 5.10 13.01 -26.62
N VAL A 268 5.73 12.27 -27.52
CA VAL A 268 6.60 11.15 -27.15
C VAL A 268 8.04 11.57 -26.83
N SER A 269 8.34 12.88 -26.80
CA SER A 269 9.71 13.39 -26.62
C SER A 269 10.07 13.55 -25.13
N LEU A 270 10.78 12.56 -24.58
CA LEU A 270 11.36 12.66 -23.24
C LEU A 270 12.72 13.36 -23.32
N ASN A 271 12.76 14.67 -23.06
CA ASN A 271 13.98 15.49 -23.04
C ASN A 271 14.55 15.69 -21.62
N ASP A 272 14.40 14.70 -20.75
CA ASP A 272 14.95 14.72 -19.38
C ASP A 272 16.25 13.89 -19.31
N PRO A 273 17.40 14.45 -18.89
CA PRO A 273 18.67 13.72 -18.79
C PRO A 273 18.67 12.55 -17.78
N ALA A 274 17.72 12.49 -16.84
CA ALA A 274 17.61 11.43 -15.86
C ALA A 274 17.21 10.07 -16.48
N TYR A 275 16.56 10.08 -17.64
CA TYR A 275 16.15 8.87 -18.36
C TYR A 275 17.26 8.39 -19.31
N GLN A 276 17.54 7.09 -19.33
CA GLN A 276 18.41 6.48 -20.34
C GLN A 276 17.67 6.35 -21.67
N ASP A 277 16.38 5.96 -21.61
CA ASP A 277 15.52 5.93 -22.79
C ASP A 277 14.78 7.25 -22.99
N LYS A 278 14.91 7.85 -24.18
CA LYS A 278 14.31 9.15 -24.53
C LYS A 278 12.94 9.01 -25.21
N SER A 279 12.40 7.81 -25.29
CA SER A 279 11.10 7.52 -25.88
C SER A 279 10.04 7.35 -24.79
N ALA A 280 9.11 8.30 -24.69
CA ALA A 280 7.94 8.15 -23.81
C ALA A 280 7.01 6.98 -24.23
N ALA A 281 7.20 6.43 -25.44
CA ALA A 281 6.46 5.27 -25.92
C ALA A 281 6.79 3.94 -25.19
N LEU A 282 7.79 3.92 -24.29
CA LEU A 282 8.14 2.73 -23.50
C LEU A 282 7.41 2.63 -22.15
N ILE A 283 6.73 3.70 -21.74
CA ILE A 283 5.99 3.71 -20.47
C ILE A 283 4.51 3.33 -20.69
N VAL A 284 4.09 3.16 -21.95
CA VAL A 284 2.77 2.64 -22.32
C VAL A 284 2.96 1.19 -22.79
N PRO A 285 2.27 0.19 -22.19
CA PRO A 285 2.27 -1.15 -22.76
C PRO A 285 1.63 -1.10 -24.16
N ARG A 286 2.26 -1.76 -25.14
CA ARG A 286 1.62 -2.06 -26.42
C ARG A 286 0.60 -3.17 -26.27
#